data_AF-A0A537GTQ5-F1
#
_entry.id   AF-A0A537GTQ5-F1
#
_cell.length_a   1.000
_cell.length_b   1.000
_cell.length_c   1.000
_cell.angle_alpha   90.00
_cell.angle_beta   90.00
_cell.angle_gamma   90.00
#
_symmetry.space_group_name_H-M   'P 1'
#
loop_
_entity.id
_entity.type
_entity.pdbx_description
1 polymer ?
#
loop_
_entity_poly.entity_id
_entity_poly.type
_entity_poly.pdbx_seq_one_letter_code
_entity_poly.pdbx_strand_id
1 'polypeptide(L)'
;MMKLSTGALITALGWMVSSTAVVGAVAFAMVWQSVFDFGGAYPPELVYFLLWPLLAFGAIITYSGARTLHRPILLLFSLSSVVIMLITLQYMPCFPIERCLVVP
;
A
#
# COMPACT_ATOMS: atom_id res chain seq x y z
N MET A 1 7.57 11.27 -30.72
CA MET A 1 7.00 10.05 -30.08
C MET A 1 8.12 9.34 -29.34
N MET A 2 8.21 9.50 -28.02
CA MET A 2 9.21 8.77 -27.23
C MET A 2 8.85 7.27 -27.25
N LYS A 3 9.70 6.44 -27.85
CA LYS A 3 9.61 4.98 -27.72
C LYS A 3 9.92 4.64 -26.26
N LEU A 4 8.89 4.61 -25.42
CA LEU A 4 9.02 4.12 -24.06
C LEU A 4 9.43 2.64 -24.17
N SER A 5 10.59 2.30 -23.61
CA SER A 5 11.03 0.90 -23.53
C SER A 5 9.93 0.08 -22.85
N THR A 6 9.59 -1.09 -23.39
CA THR A 6 8.56 -1.99 -22.84
C THR A 6 8.76 -2.23 -21.33
N GLY A 7 10.03 -2.30 -20.88
CA GLY A 7 10.36 -2.42 -19.46
C GLY A 7 9.93 -1.20 -18.62
N ALA A 8 10.08 0.01 -19.15
CA ALA A 8 9.66 1.25 -18.47
C ALA A 8 8.13 1.37 -18.37
N LEU A 9 7.40 0.90 -19.38
CA LEU A 9 5.94 0.86 -19.35
C LEU A 9 5.44 -0.13 -18.28
N ILE A 10 6.04 -1.32 -18.21
CA ILE A 10 5.70 -2.34 -17.20
C ILE A 10 5.99 -1.81 -15.79
N THR A 11 7.14 -1.16 -15.56
CA THR A 11 7.42 -0.57 -14.24
C THR A 11 6.44 0.54 -13.88
N ALA A 12 6.02 1.37 -14.85
CA ALA A 12 5.05 2.42 -14.60
C ALA A 12 3.68 1.86 -14.20
N LEU A 13 3.23 0.78 -14.86
CA LEU A 13 2.00 0.06 -14.47
C LEU A 13 2.12 -0.52 -13.05
N GLY A 14 3.25 -1.14 -12.72
CA GLY A 14 3.51 -1.64 -11.36
C GLY A 14 3.43 -0.53 -10.31
N TRP A 15 4.00 0.64 -10.60
CA TRP A 15 3.93 1.81 -9.73
C TRP A 15 2.51 2.35 -9.57
N MET A 16 1.70 2.38 -10.63
CA MET A 16 0.30 2.82 -10.53
C MET A 16 -0.52 1.88 -9.65
N VAL A 17 -0.29 0.57 -9.74
CA VAL A 17 -0.97 -0.41 -8.89
C VAL A 17 -0.52 -0.23 -7.43
N SER A 18 0.79 -0.12 -7.17
CA SER A 18 1.32 0.12 -5.83
C SER A 18 0.86 1.46 -5.24
N SER A 19 0.79 2.53 -6.04
CA SER A 19 0.30 3.84 -5.57
C SER A 19 -1.18 3.80 -5.19
N THR A 20 -2.00 3.04 -5.93
CA THR A 20 -3.41 2.83 -5.60
C THR A 20 -3.57 2.15 -4.25
N ALA A 21 -2.74 1.14 -3.96
CA ALA A 21 -2.74 0.48 -2.66
C ALA A 21 -2.33 1.43 -1.52
N VAL A 22 -1.31 2.27 -1.75
CA VAL A 22 -0.84 3.27 -0.77
C VAL A 22 -1.92 4.32 -0.49
N VAL A 23 -2.57 4.85 -1.54
CA VAL A 23 -3.67 5.82 -1.38
C VAL A 23 -4.83 5.20 -0.60
N GLY A 24 -5.18 3.95 -0.90
CA GLY A 24 -6.18 3.20 -0.14
C GLY A 24 -5.82 3.04 1.33
N ALA A 25 -4.56 2.75 1.64
CA ALA A 25 -4.08 2.56 3.02
C ALA A 25 -4.13 3.87 3.81
N VAL A 26 -3.70 4.97 3.20
CA VAL A 26 -3.77 6.31 3.79
C VAL A 26 -5.22 6.73 4.03
N ALA A 27 -6.11 6.52 3.05
CA ALA A 27 -7.53 6.82 3.19
C ALA A 27 -8.16 5.99 4.33
N PHE A 28 -7.82 4.71 4.43
CA PHE A 28 -8.28 3.85 5.52
C PHE A 28 -7.80 4.39 6.88
N ALA A 29 -6.52 4.76 7.01
CA ALA A 29 -5.98 5.32 8.25
C ALA A 29 -6.66 6.64 8.64
N MET A 30 -6.95 7.53 7.68
CA MET A 30 -7.68 8.77 7.93
C MET A 30 -9.10 8.51 8.46
N VAL A 31 -9.82 7.55 7.85
CA VAL A 31 -11.16 7.16 8.31
C VAL A 31 -11.08 6.57 9.72
N TRP A 32 -10.11 5.68 9.97
CA TRP A 32 -9.90 5.07 11.28
C TRP A 32 -9.70 6.12 12.37
N GLN A 33 -8.81 7.08 12.12
CA GLN A 33 -8.51 8.15 13.07
C GLN A 33 -9.70 9.08 13.27
N SER A 34 -10.47 9.37 12.22
CA SER A 34 -11.69 10.17 12.35
C SER A 34 -12.75 9.49 13.25
N VAL A 35 -12.88 8.16 13.18
CA VAL A 35 -13.79 7.41 14.04
C VAL A 35 -13.28 7.37 15.49
N PHE A 36 -11.96 7.35 15.69
CA PHE A 36 -11.36 7.43 17.01
C PHE A 36 -11.61 8.79 17.69
N ASP A 37 -11.45 9.90 16.95
CA ASP A 37 -11.59 11.26 17.50
C ASP A 37 -13.06 11.69 17.67
N PHE A 38 -13.94 11.32 16.74
CA PHE A 38 -15.33 11.83 16.71
C PHE A 38 -16.39 10.77 17.05
N GLY A 39 -16.00 9.50 17.19
CA GLY A 39 -16.92 8.37 17.33
C GLY A 39 -17.57 7.97 16.01
N GLY A 40 -17.97 6.71 15.88
CA GLY A 40 -18.58 6.17 14.67
C GLY A 40 -18.43 4.65 14.52
N ALA A 41 -18.69 4.16 13.31
CA ALA A 41 -18.45 2.76 12.96
C ALA A 41 -17.08 2.64 12.29
N TYR A 42 -16.23 1.76 12.84
CA TYR A 42 -14.93 1.46 12.25
C TYR A 42 -15.07 0.83 10.85
N PRO A 43 -14.21 1.20 9.90
CA PRO A 43 -14.21 0.58 8.58
C PRO A 43 -13.81 -0.90 8.68
N PRO A 44 -14.32 -1.76 7.80
CA PRO A 44 -14.01 -3.19 7.85
C PRO A 44 -12.52 -3.44 7.55
N GLU A 45 -11.83 -4.10 8.49
CA GLU A 45 -10.41 -4.50 8.38
C GLU A 45 -10.06 -5.27 7.11
N LEU A 46 -11.05 -5.99 6.55
CA LEU A 46 -10.91 -6.74 5.30
C LEU A 46 -10.44 -5.84 4.16
N VAL A 47 -10.86 -4.57 4.13
CA VAL A 47 -10.43 -3.61 3.09
C VAL A 47 -8.93 -3.41 3.17
N TYR A 48 -8.38 -3.25 4.38
CA TYR A 48 -6.95 -3.09 4.58
C TYR A 48 -6.18 -4.36 4.24
N PHE A 49 -6.70 -5.54 4.60
CA PHE A 49 -6.14 -6.82 4.15
C PHE A 49 -6.14 -6.99 2.64
N LEU A 50 -7.10 -6.41 1.91
CA LEU A 50 -7.16 -6.47 0.45
C LEU A 50 -6.14 -5.56 -0.24
N LEU A 51 -5.63 -4.53 0.45
CA LEU A 51 -4.59 -3.65 -0.08
C LEU A 51 -3.22 -4.34 -0.15
N TRP A 52 -2.95 -5.30 0.75
CA TRP A 52 -1.71 -6.10 0.75
C TRP A 52 -1.49 -6.91 -0.53
N PRO A 53 -2.43 -7.76 -0.99
CA PRO A 53 -2.28 -8.47 -2.25
C PRO A 53 -2.22 -7.51 -3.43
N LEU A 54 -2.97 -6.40 -3.43
CA LEU A 54 -2.90 -5.38 -4.47
C LEU A 54 -1.48 -4.78 -4.58
N LEU A 55 -0.88 -4.45 -3.44
CA LEU A 55 0.49 -3.96 -3.35
C LEU A 55 1.51 -5.02 -3.79
N ALA A 56 1.30 -6.29 -3.42
CA ALA A 56 2.12 -7.40 -3.85
C ALA A 56 2.07 -7.59 -5.38
N PHE A 57 0.89 -7.49 -6.00
CA PHE A 57 0.74 -7.50 -7.46
C PHE A 57 1.50 -6.34 -8.11
N GLY A 58 1.37 -5.12 -7.58
CA GLY A 58 2.13 -3.96 -8.06
C GLY A 58 3.65 -4.16 -7.95
N ALA A 59 4.12 -4.76 -6.85
CA ALA A 59 5.53 -5.07 -6.64
C ALA A 59 6.05 -6.14 -7.62
N ILE A 60 5.28 -7.20 -7.88
CA ILE A 60 5.63 -8.26 -8.84
C ILE A 60 5.75 -7.68 -10.26
N ILE A 61 4.80 -6.83 -10.66
CA ILE A 61 4.83 -6.14 -11.96
C ILE A 61 6.03 -5.19 -12.04
N THR A 62 6.32 -4.44 -10.97
CA THR A 62 7.48 -3.55 -10.91
C THR A 62 8.78 -4.35 -11.02
N TYR A 63 8.86 -5.52 -10.37
CA TYR A 63 10.01 -6.43 -10.46
C TYR A 63 10.25 -6.95 -11.87
N SER A 64 9.20 -7.37 -12.58
CA SER A 64 9.33 -7.86 -13.96
C SER A 64 9.84 -6.76 -14.89
N GLY A 65 9.31 -5.54 -14.79
CA GLY A 65 9.78 -4.39 -15.57
C GLY A 65 11.21 -3.95 -15.22
N ALA A 66 11.55 -3.92 -13.93
CA ALA A 66 12.88 -3.54 -13.45
C ALA A 66 13.97 -4.51 -13.92
N ARG A 67 13.63 -5.81 -13.99
CA ARG A 67 14.51 -6.86 -14.54
C ARG A 67 14.76 -6.65 -16.02
N THR A 68 13.74 -6.31 -16.81
CA THR A 68 13.92 -5.99 -18.24
C THR A 68 14.83 -4.78 -18.45
N LEU A 69 14.74 -3.77 -17.57
CA LEU A 69 15.50 -2.53 -17.66
C LEU A 69 16.89 -2.58 -17.00
N HIS A 70 17.26 -3.69 -16.33
CA HIS A 70 18.50 -3.84 -15.55
C HIS A 70 18.72 -2.72 -14.52
N ARG A 71 17.64 -2.14 -13.99
CA ARG A 71 17.67 -0.99 -13.08
C ARG A 71 16.97 -1.36 -11.77
N PRO A 72 17.68 -1.94 -10.79
CA PRO A 72 17.07 -2.38 -9.52
C PRO A 72 16.55 -1.21 -8.68
N ILE A 73 17.03 0.01 -8.93
CA ILE A 73 16.62 1.22 -8.21
C ILE A 73 15.12 1.52 -8.33
N LEU A 74 14.45 1.00 -9.37
CA LEU A 74 13.01 1.17 -9.58
C LEU A 74 12.17 0.39 -8.56
N LEU A 75 12.76 -0.59 -7.85
CA LEU A 75 12.10 -1.35 -6.78
C LEU A 75 11.99 -0.57 -5.48
N LEU A 76 12.75 0.53 -5.32
CA LEU A 76 12.65 1.38 -4.14
C LEU A 76 11.23 1.91 -3.94
N PHE A 77 10.50 2.18 -5.03
CA PHE A 77 9.11 2.63 -4.96
C PHE A 77 8.19 1.58 -4.31
N SER A 78 8.31 0.32 -4.71
CA SER A 78 7.55 -0.76 -4.09
C SER A 78 7.95 -0.96 -2.63
N LEU A 79 9.23 -0.87 -2.30
CA LEU A 79 9.70 -0.94 -0.91
C LEU A 79 9.17 0.21 -0.05
N SER A 80 9.21 1.45 -0.53
CA SER A 80 8.63 2.59 0.19
C SER A 80 7.12 2.42 0.36
N SER A 81 6.44 1.83 -0.62
CA SER A 81 5.00 1.54 -0.53
C SER A 81 4.68 0.52 0.58
N VAL A 82 5.52 -0.51 0.75
CA VAL A 82 5.42 -1.46 1.87
C VAL A 82 5.64 -0.74 3.21
N VAL A 83 6.65 0.13 3.29
CA VAL A 83 6.93 0.89 4.52
C VAL A 83 5.74 1.79 4.90
N ILE A 84 5.14 2.48 3.93
CA ILE A 84 3.95 3.31 4.19
C ILE A 84 2.79 2.46 4.71
N MET A 85 2.52 1.31 4.11
CA MET A 85 1.52 0.37 4.62
C MET A 85 1.82 -0.04 6.07
N LEU A 86 3.05 -0.46 6.36
CA LEU A 86 3.44 -0.85 7.72
C LEU A 86 3.27 0.30 8.74
N ILE A 87 3.57 1.54 8.35
CA ILE A 87 3.34 2.72 9.18
C ILE A 87 1.85 2.93 9.41
N THR A 88 1.00 2.83 8.37
CA THR A 88 -0.46 2.97 8.54
C THR A 88 -1.05 1.91 9.48
N LEU A 89 -0.43 0.74 9.57
CA LEU A 89 -0.80 -0.32 10.52
C LEU A 89 -0.63 0.11 11.98
N GLN A 90 0.36 0.95 12.29
CA GLN A 90 0.63 1.41 13.66
C GLN A 90 -0.49 2.32 14.20
N TYR A 91 -1.24 2.97 13.31
CA TYR A 91 -2.39 3.80 13.66
C TYR A 91 -3.67 2.98 13.92
N MET A 92 -3.61 1.65 13.74
CA MET A 92 -4.69 0.71 14.01
C MET A 92 -4.35 -0.12 15.26
N PRO A 93 -4.71 0.34 16.47
CA PRO A 93 -4.39 -0.38 17.71
C PRO A 93 -5.23 -1.65 17.92
N CYS A 94 -6.19 -1.95 17.04
CA CYS A 94 -7.07 -3.11 17.13
C CYS A 94 -6.71 -4.13 16.05
N PHE A 95 -5.89 -5.13 16.39
CA PHE A 95 -5.73 -6.30 15.54
C PHE A 95 -6.91 -7.26 15.73
N PRO A 96 -7.34 -8.02 14.70
CA PRO A 96 -8.45 -8.97 14.81
C PRO A 96 -8.23 -10.12 15.81
N ILE A 97 -7.02 -10.27 16.37
CA ILE A 97 -6.64 -11.36 17.28
C ILE A 97 -6.61 -10.90 18.74
N GLU A 98 -6.40 -9.62 19.02
CA GLU A 98 -6.33 -9.11 20.38
C GLU A 98 -7.19 -7.85 20.52
N ARG A 99 -8.05 -7.86 21.54
CA ARG A 99 -8.94 -6.76 21.87
C ARG A 99 -8.17 -5.45 21.82
N CYS A 100 -8.78 -4.45 21.18
CA CYS A 100 -8.36 -3.05 21.22
C CYS A 100 -7.67 -2.74 22.54
N LEU A 101 -6.37 -2.46 22.50
CA LEU A 101 -5.69 -1.86 23.63
C LEU A 101 -6.27 -0.45 23.74
N VAL A 102 -7.31 -0.33 24.56
CA VAL A 102 -7.76 0.93 25.14
C VAL A 102 -6.54 1.43 25.91
N VAL A 103 -5.74 2.28 25.27
CA VAL A 103 -4.74 3.05 25.99
C VAL A 103 -5.54 4.02 26.86
N PRO A 104 -5.46 3.93 28.20
CA PRO A 104 -6.19 4.82 29.10
C PRO A 104 -5.73 6.27 28.98
#